data_AF-A0A5S9YG36-F1
#
_entry.id   AF-A0A5S9YG36-F1
#
_cell.length_a   1.000
_cell.length_b   1.000
_cell.length_c   1.000
_cell.angle_alpha   90.00
_cell.angle_beta   90.00
_cell.angle_gamma   90.00
#
_symmetry.space_group_name_H-M   'P 1'
#
loop_
_entity.id
_entity.type
_entity.pdbx_description
1 polymer ?
#
loop_
_entity_poly.entity_id
_entity_poly.type
_entity_poly.pdbx_seq_one_letter_code
_entity_poly.pdbx_strand_id
1 'polypeptide(L)'
;MEASISFLGSTKPNISLFNPSSNVLPRRDFPLPALKLKKVSVLPRILHQKRLIRAQCSDGFKPEEDDGFVLEDVPHLTKFLPDLPSYPNPLKESQAYAIVKRTFVSSEDVVAQNIVVQKGSKRGVHFRRAGPRERVYFRSDEVKACIVTCGGLCPGINTVIREIVCGLNNMYGVNNILGIQGGYRGFYSKNTMNLTPKVVNDIHKRGGTFLQTSRGGHDTAKIVDNIQDRGINQVYIIGGDGTQKGAEKIYEEVERRGLQVAVSGIPKTIDNDIAVIDKSFGFDTAVEEAQRAINAAHVEVESVENGVSIVKLMGRYSGFIAMIATLANRDVDCCLIPESPFFLEGKGGLFEFIEERLKENRHMVIVIAEGAGQDYVAQSMRASETKDASGNRLLLDVGLWLTQQIKDHFTNVRKMMINMKYIDPTYMIRAIPSNASDNVYCTLLAQSAVHGAMAGYSGFTVGPVNSRHAYIPISRVTEVTNTVKLTDRMWARLLASTNQPSFLTGEGALQNVINMETQEKIDNMKISSI
;
A
#
# COMPACT_ATOMS: atom_id res chain seq x y z
N MET A 1 -24.01 33.83 -42.35
CA MET A 1 -23.10 33.43 -43.45
C MET A 1 -22.52 32.09 -43.06
N GLU A 2 -23.23 31.04 -43.46
CA GLU A 2 -22.86 29.64 -43.24
C GLU A 2 -21.74 29.26 -44.22
N ALA A 3 -20.79 28.45 -43.77
CA ALA A 3 -19.84 27.78 -44.64
C ALA A 3 -19.87 26.29 -44.31
N SER A 4 -20.67 25.57 -45.10
CA SER A 4 -20.75 24.11 -45.16
C SER A 4 -19.66 23.60 -46.11
N ILE A 5 -18.85 22.62 -45.67
CA ILE A 5 -17.99 21.85 -46.57
C ILE A 5 -18.27 20.36 -46.35
N SER A 6 -18.88 19.76 -47.36
CA SER A 6 -19.02 18.32 -47.59
C SER A 6 -17.84 17.82 -48.44
N PHE A 7 -17.26 16.67 -48.11
CA PHE A 7 -16.61 15.81 -49.12
C PHE A 7 -16.76 14.32 -48.74
N LEU A 8 -17.41 13.59 -49.65
CA LEU A 8 -17.41 12.13 -49.80
C LEU A 8 -16.08 11.68 -50.45
N GLY A 9 -15.58 10.49 -50.10
CA GLY A 9 -14.43 9.91 -50.80
C GLY A 9 -13.92 8.58 -50.23
N SER A 10 -14.51 7.48 -50.70
CA SER A 10 -14.14 6.09 -50.44
C SER A 10 -12.71 5.74 -50.90
N THR A 11 -11.98 4.91 -50.14
CA THR A 11 -11.09 3.84 -50.67
C THR A 11 -10.75 2.81 -49.59
N LYS A 12 -11.10 1.53 -49.83
CA LYS A 12 -10.60 0.35 -49.09
C LYS A 12 -9.18 -0.01 -49.55
N PRO A 13 -8.41 -0.73 -48.71
CA PRO A 13 -7.51 -1.76 -49.21
C PRO A 13 -7.84 -3.16 -48.63
N ASN A 14 -8.03 -4.12 -49.54
CA ASN A 14 -7.99 -5.56 -49.30
C ASN A 14 -6.53 -6.01 -49.25
N ILE A 15 -6.09 -6.70 -48.19
CA ILE A 15 -4.91 -7.58 -48.24
C ILE A 15 -5.15 -8.86 -47.39
N SER A 16 -5.30 -9.95 -48.14
CA SER A 16 -5.00 -11.38 -47.89
C SER A 16 -5.23 -12.03 -46.52
N LEU A 17 -6.23 -12.92 -46.49
CA LEU A 17 -6.35 -14.08 -45.61
C LEU A 17 -5.34 -15.16 -46.00
N PHE A 18 -4.48 -15.58 -45.07
CA PHE A 18 -3.69 -16.81 -45.18
C PHE A 18 -4.36 -17.92 -44.37
N ASN A 19 -4.74 -18.98 -45.08
CA ASN A 19 -5.26 -20.24 -44.58
C ASN A 19 -4.07 -21.19 -44.38
N PRO A 20 -4.08 -22.06 -43.35
CA PRO A 20 -3.48 -23.37 -43.53
C PRO A 20 -4.42 -24.47 -43.03
N SER A 21 -5.00 -25.20 -43.98
CA SER A 21 -5.60 -26.50 -43.72
C SER A 21 -4.61 -27.62 -44.03
N SER A 22 -4.69 -28.66 -43.18
CA SER A 22 -4.39 -30.07 -43.43
C SER A 22 -2.96 -30.47 -43.80
N ASN A 23 -2.28 -31.08 -42.82
CA ASN A 23 -1.47 -32.27 -43.06
C ASN A 23 -1.69 -33.26 -41.91
N VAL A 24 -2.54 -34.26 -42.18
CA VAL A 24 -2.79 -35.43 -41.34
C VAL A 24 -2.04 -36.60 -41.97
N LEU A 25 -1.11 -37.20 -41.23
CA LEU A 25 -0.55 -38.54 -41.50
C LEU A 25 -0.27 -39.24 -40.15
N PRO A 26 -0.22 -40.60 -40.12
CA PRO A 26 -0.95 -41.41 -39.15
C PRO A 26 -0.16 -41.78 -37.89
N ARG A 27 -0.88 -42.01 -36.79
CA ARG A 27 -0.35 -42.65 -35.58
C ARG A 27 0.05 -44.09 -35.89
N ARG A 28 1.32 -44.42 -35.64
CA ARG A 28 1.80 -45.79 -35.46
C ARG A 28 2.10 -46.00 -33.98
N ASP A 29 1.37 -46.91 -33.37
CA ASP A 29 1.63 -47.44 -32.03
C ASP A 29 2.83 -48.40 -32.09
N PHE A 30 3.85 -48.14 -31.28
CA PHE A 30 4.80 -49.16 -30.80
C PHE A 30 5.17 -48.86 -29.34
N PRO A 31 5.20 -49.88 -28.46
CA PRO A 31 5.34 -49.70 -27.02
C PRO A 31 6.82 -49.57 -26.64
N LEU A 32 7.14 -48.68 -25.68
CA LEU A 32 8.45 -48.62 -25.03
C LEU A 32 8.29 -48.70 -23.50
N PRO A 33 9.29 -49.26 -22.80
CA PRO A 33 9.08 -50.03 -21.58
C PRO A 33 9.10 -49.19 -20.30
N ALA A 34 8.37 -49.66 -19.30
CA ALA A 34 8.33 -49.09 -17.96
C ALA A 34 9.70 -49.18 -17.27
N LEU A 35 10.39 -48.05 -17.17
CA LEU A 35 11.58 -47.86 -16.35
C LEU A 35 11.17 -47.33 -14.97
N LYS A 36 11.29 -48.20 -13.96
CA LYS A 36 11.17 -47.86 -12.53
C LYS A 36 12.26 -46.85 -12.16
N LEU A 37 11.89 -45.60 -11.88
CA LEU A 37 12.77 -44.64 -11.23
C LEU A 37 12.87 -44.95 -9.73
N LYS A 38 14.08 -45.34 -9.31
CA LYS A 38 14.50 -45.41 -7.90
C LYS A 38 14.42 -44.00 -7.29
N LYS A 39 13.80 -43.90 -6.11
CA LYS A 39 13.89 -42.71 -5.24
C LYS A 39 15.36 -42.47 -4.90
N VAL A 40 15.93 -41.40 -5.43
CA VAL A 40 17.17 -40.80 -4.92
C VAL A 40 16.76 -39.70 -3.96
N SER A 41 17.12 -39.86 -2.70
CA SER A 41 16.95 -38.87 -1.64
C SER A 41 17.83 -37.65 -1.94
N VAL A 42 17.21 -36.56 -2.39
CA VAL A 42 17.86 -35.24 -2.45
C VAL A 42 17.75 -34.65 -1.04
N LEU A 43 18.88 -34.50 -0.35
CA LEU A 43 18.95 -33.78 0.93
C LEU A 43 18.41 -32.35 0.76
N PRO A 44 17.62 -31.82 1.71
CA PRO A 44 17.23 -30.42 1.68
C PRO A 44 18.48 -29.54 1.82
N ARG A 45 18.66 -28.60 0.88
CA ARG A 45 19.58 -27.48 1.04
C ARG A 45 19.18 -26.70 2.28
N ILE A 46 20.13 -26.53 3.17
CA ILE A 46 20.03 -25.72 4.39
C ILE A 46 19.60 -24.30 3.99
N LEU A 47 18.34 -23.95 4.26
CA LEU A 47 17.91 -22.55 4.29
C LEU A 47 18.66 -21.89 5.44
N HIS A 48 19.41 -20.83 5.13
CA HIS A 48 19.94 -19.92 6.14
C HIS A 48 18.75 -19.30 6.88
N GLN A 49 18.51 -19.77 8.10
CA GLN A 49 17.53 -19.22 9.03
C GLN A 49 18.00 -17.79 9.36
N LYS A 50 17.28 -16.75 8.87
CA LYS A 50 17.51 -15.35 9.27
C LYS A 50 17.30 -15.28 10.78
N ARG A 51 18.41 -15.25 11.54
CA ARG A 51 18.40 -15.23 13.01
C ARG A 51 17.94 -13.84 13.46
N LEU A 52 16.79 -13.76 14.15
CA LEU A 52 16.37 -12.56 14.87
C LEU A 52 17.55 -12.09 15.76
N ILE A 53 17.98 -10.84 15.60
CA ILE A 53 19.07 -10.29 16.39
C ILE A 53 18.52 -10.00 17.79
N ARG A 54 18.69 -10.95 18.71
CA ARG A 54 18.53 -10.70 20.15
C ARG A 54 19.71 -9.85 20.60
N ALA A 55 19.47 -8.58 20.87
CA ALA A 55 20.46 -7.74 21.56
C ALA A 55 20.55 -8.19 23.02
N GLN A 56 21.67 -8.80 23.42
CA GLN A 56 22.04 -8.92 24.83
C GLN A 56 22.90 -7.71 25.19
N CYS A 57 22.42 -6.87 26.10
CA CYS A 57 23.23 -5.82 26.71
C CYS A 57 24.38 -6.46 27.51
N SER A 58 25.62 -6.05 27.21
CA SER A 58 26.80 -6.37 28.02
C SER A 58 26.86 -5.45 29.23
N ASP A 59 26.54 -5.98 30.41
CA ASP A 59 27.43 -6.03 31.58
C ASP A 59 26.62 -6.35 32.85
N GLY A 60 26.94 -7.50 33.47
CA GLY A 60 26.68 -7.81 34.88
C GLY A 60 25.25 -7.69 35.39
N PHE A 61 24.31 -8.52 34.92
CA PHE A 61 23.01 -8.69 35.57
C PHE A 61 22.62 -10.18 35.68
N LYS A 62 21.96 -10.53 36.80
CA LYS A 62 21.43 -11.87 37.12
C LYS A 62 20.53 -12.39 35.98
N PRO A 63 20.25 -13.71 35.88
CA PRO A 63 19.34 -14.22 34.85
C PRO A 63 17.94 -13.68 35.10
N GLU A 64 17.62 -12.52 34.54
CA GLU A 64 16.30 -11.93 34.58
C GLU A 64 15.35 -12.80 33.75
N GLU A 65 14.14 -12.98 34.28
CA GLU A 65 13.00 -13.48 33.52
C GLU A 65 12.95 -12.77 32.18
N ASP A 66 12.82 -13.52 31.08
CA ASP A 66 12.61 -12.98 29.73
C ASP A 66 11.40 -12.03 29.73
N ASP A 67 11.66 -10.73 29.87
CA ASP A 67 10.65 -9.65 29.88
C ASP A 67 9.92 -9.52 28.53
N GLY A 68 10.37 -10.30 27.55
CA GLY A 68 9.81 -10.42 26.22
C GLY A 68 10.06 -9.19 25.36
N PHE A 69 11.09 -8.40 25.65
CA PHE A 69 11.53 -7.31 24.78
C PHE A 69 12.16 -7.86 23.50
N VAL A 70 11.53 -7.57 22.36
CA VAL A 70 12.03 -7.95 21.02
C VAL A 70 12.24 -6.70 20.20
N LEU A 71 13.48 -6.47 19.75
CA LEU A 71 13.79 -5.39 18.81
C LEU A 71 13.80 -5.94 17.38
N GLU A 72 12.81 -5.56 16.57
CA GLU A 72 12.83 -5.77 15.13
C GLU A 72 13.67 -4.65 14.49
N ASP A 73 14.98 -4.88 14.44
CA ASP A 73 15.93 -3.87 13.98
C ASP A 73 16.09 -3.84 12.46
N VAL A 74 16.57 -2.71 11.95
CA VAL A 74 16.86 -2.50 10.53
C VAL A 74 18.34 -2.75 10.20
N PRO A 75 18.67 -3.17 8.96
CA PRO A 75 20.05 -3.31 8.54
C PRO A 75 20.81 -1.98 8.53
N HIS A 76 22.13 -2.08 8.73
CA HIS A 76 23.05 -0.95 8.70
C HIS A 76 24.27 -1.34 7.86
N LEU A 77 24.80 -0.42 7.06
CA LEU A 77 25.87 -0.70 6.11
C LEU A 77 27.11 -1.32 6.78
N THR A 78 27.42 -0.91 8.01
CA THR A 78 28.55 -1.46 8.78
C THR A 78 28.46 -2.97 9.07
N LYS A 79 27.27 -3.60 8.89
CA LYS A 79 27.13 -5.05 9.03
C LYS A 79 27.88 -5.82 7.93
N PHE A 80 27.96 -5.26 6.73
CA PHE A 80 28.64 -5.88 5.59
C PHE A 80 29.81 -5.03 5.03
N LEU A 81 30.00 -3.83 5.56
CA LEU A 81 31.13 -2.93 5.29
C LEU A 81 31.70 -2.39 6.62
N PRO A 82 32.44 -3.22 7.39
CA PRO A 82 32.82 -2.93 8.78
C PRO A 82 33.73 -1.70 8.93
N ASP A 83 34.55 -1.41 7.92
CA ASP A 83 35.54 -0.33 7.94
C ASP A 83 35.00 1.02 7.45
N LEU A 84 33.67 1.15 7.33
CA LEU A 84 33.02 2.39 6.90
C LEU A 84 33.33 3.54 7.88
N PRO A 85 33.96 4.64 7.40
CA PRO A 85 34.15 5.82 8.23
C PRO A 85 32.82 6.46 8.56
N SER A 86 32.76 7.07 9.74
CA SER A 86 31.63 7.89 10.16
C SER A 86 32.06 9.34 10.35
N TYR A 87 31.13 10.27 10.16
CA TYR A 87 31.38 11.71 10.17
C TYR A 87 30.40 12.39 11.14
N PRO A 88 30.76 13.53 11.74
CA PRO A 88 29.80 14.36 12.47
C PRO A 88 28.62 14.75 11.58
N ASN A 89 27.40 14.68 12.09
CA ASN A 89 26.23 15.10 11.33
C ASN A 89 26.23 16.63 11.11
N PRO A 90 26.11 17.14 9.86
CA PRO A 90 26.04 18.57 9.55
C PRO A 90 24.93 19.32 10.32
N LEU A 91 23.88 18.62 10.74
CA LEU A 91 22.80 19.18 11.55
C LEU A 91 23.27 19.72 12.91
N LYS A 92 24.47 19.36 13.38
CA LYS A 92 25.09 19.97 14.57
C LYS A 92 25.22 21.49 14.44
N GLU A 93 25.42 21.98 13.21
CA GLU A 93 25.60 23.40 12.90
C GLU A 93 24.31 24.05 12.40
N SER A 94 23.22 23.28 12.31
CA SER A 94 21.94 23.79 11.81
C SER A 94 21.26 24.71 12.82
N GLN A 95 20.99 25.95 12.41
CA GLN A 95 20.25 26.92 13.22
C GLN A 95 18.86 26.42 13.63
N ALA A 96 18.17 25.68 12.75
CA ALA A 96 16.84 25.12 13.04
C ALA A 96 16.88 24.07 14.17
N TYR A 97 17.99 23.34 14.29
CA TYR A 97 18.17 22.31 15.31
C TYR A 97 18.90 22.80 16.56
N ALA A 98 19.53 23.99 16.51
CA ALA A 98 20.26 24.59 17.62
C ALA A 98 19.38 24.90 18.85
N ILE A 99 18.08 25.16 18.63
CA ILE A 99 17.11 25.44 19.72
C ILE A 99 16.57 24.17 20.40
N VAL A 100 16.85 22.99 19.85
CA VAL A 100 16.27 21.72 20.33
C VAL A 100 17.12 21.15 21.46
N LYS A 101 16.53 20.92 22.64
CA LYS A 101 17.23 20.35 23.82
C LYS A 101 17.95 19.01 23.54
N ARG A 102 17.40 18.20 22.64
CA ARG A 102 17.96 16.93 22.16
C ARG A 102 17.80 16.84 20.66
N THR A 103 18.78 17.36 19.92
CA THR A 103 18.81 17.36 18.45
C THR A 103 18.81 15.94 17.88
N PHE A 104 19.62 15.05 18.44
CA PHE A 104 19.84 13.71 17.91
C PHE A 104 19.07 12.65 18.68
N VAL A 105 18.63 11.64 17.94
CA VAL A 105 17.98 10.45 18.46
C VAL A 105 19.06 9.42 18.80
N SER A 106 18.97 8.85 20.00
CA SER A 106 19.88 7.79 20.45
C SER A 106 19.70 6.54 19.57
N SER A 107 20.76 5.73 19.40
CA SER A 107 20.57 4.39 18.85
C SER A 107 19.58 3.60 19.70
N GLU A 108 19.68 3.69 21.03
CA GLU A 108 18.86 2.91 21.96
C GLU A 108 17.40 3.37 22.08
N ASP A 109 17.02 4.47 21.42
CA ASP A 109 15.63 4.92 21.40
C ASP A 109 14.79 3.96 20.54
N VAL A 110 13.80 3.32 21.16
CA VAL A 110 12.87 2.40 20.50
C VAL A 110 11.41 2.82 20.69
N VAL A 111 10.56 2.39 19.76
CA VAL A 111 9.13 2.63 19.72
C VAL A 111 8.42 1.29 19.86
N ALA A 112 7.61 1.12 20.89
CA ALA A 112 6.83 -0.10 21.09
C ALA A 112 5.75 -0.23 20.00
N GLN A 113 5.54 -1.44 19.49
CA GLN A 113 4.45 -1.74 18.56
C GLN A 113 3.09 -1.72 19.29
N ASN A 114 3.04 -2.30 20.49
CA ASN A 114 1.84 -2.34 21.32
C ASN A 114 2.05 -1.50 22.57
N ILE A 115 1.25 -0.44 22.73
CA ILE A 115 1.28 0.42 23.92
C ILE A 115 0.17 0.09 24.93
N VAL A 116 -0.85 -0.66 24.50
CA VAL A 116 -1.90 -1.18 25.37
C VAL A 116 -1.58 -2.63 25.67
N VAL A 117 -1.20 -2.91 26.91
CA VAL A 117 -0.77 -4.22 27.38
C VAL A 117 -1.52 -4.61 28.65
N GLN A 118 -1.62 -5.91 28.92
CA GLN A 118 -2.18 -6.40 30.18
C GLN A 118 -1.11 -6.44 31.26
N LYS A 119 -1.49 -6.30 32.53
CA LYS A 119 -0.54 -6.39 33.64
C LYS A 119 0.13 -7.77 33.62
N GLY A 120 1.46 -7.80 33.53
CA GLY A 120 2.26 -9.03 33.49
C GLY A 120 2.44 -9.66 32.11
N SER A 121 1.91 -9.06 31.04
CA SER A 121 2.23 -9.53 29.68
C SER A 121 3.64 -9.11 29.27
N LYS A 122 4.25 -9.93 28.41
CA LYS A 122 5.54 -9.61 27.75
C LYS A 122 5.50 -8.26 27.05
N ARG A 123 6.63 -7.55 27.02
CA ARG A 123 6.75 -6.21 26.40
C ARG A 123 6.54 -6.23 24.89
N GLY A 124 6.91 -7.33 24.23
CA GLY A 124 6.67 -7.53 22.81
C GLY A 124 7.64 -6.78 21.90
N VAL A 125 7.18 -6.55 20.66
CA VAL A 125 7.99 -6.02 19.56
C VAL A 125 8.16 -4.50 19.66
N HIS A 126 9.38 -4.06 19.39
CA HIS A 126 9.81 -2.68 19.34
C HIS A 126 10.57 -2.41 18.05
N PHE A 127 10.47 -1.18 17.56
CA PHE A 127 11.17 -0.70 16.37
C PHE A 127 12.11 0.44 16.73
N ARG A 128 13.19 0.59 15.98
CA ARG A 128 14.15 1.69 16.22
C ARG A 128 13.51 3.03 15.90
N ARG A 129 13.64 4.02 16.78
CA ARG A 129 13.08 5.37 16.56
C ARG A 129 13.78 6.06 15.40
N ALA A 130 12.99 6.60 14.47
CA ALA A 130 13.50 7.35 13.33
C ALA A 130 13.96 8.76 13.75
N GLY A 131 14.91 9.33 13.02
CA GLY A 131 15.39 10.69 13.23
C GLY A 131 16.90 10.84 13.03
N PRO A 132 17.41 12.08 13.14
CA PRO A 132 18.82 12.37 12.90
C PRO A 132 19.72 11.70 13.94
N ARG A 133 20.81 11.11 13.49
CA ARG A 133 21.87 10.54 14.34
C ARG A 133 23.01 11.53 14.51
N GLU A 134 23.76 11.41 15.59
CA GLU A 134 24.90 12.29 15.83
C GLU A 134 26.01 12.11 14.79
N ARG A 135 26.14 10.89 14.26
CA ARG A 135 27.09 10.52 13.22
C ARG A 135 26.36 10.05 11.96
N VAL A 136 26.94 10.36 10.81
CA VAL A 136 26.49 9.94 9.47
C VAL A 136 27.58 9.11 8.79
N TYR A 137 27.21 8.30 7.80
CA TYR A 137 28.12 7.41 7.06
C TYR A 137 28.28 7.81 5.60
N PHE A 138 27.74 8.98 5.25
CA PHE A 138 27.90 9.61 3.95
C PHE A 138 28.29 11.07 4.15
N ARG A 139 29.32 11.53 3.43
CA ARG A 139 29.61 12.95 3.34
C ARG A 139 28.74 13.61 2.29
N SER A 140 28.33 14.83 2.55
CA SER A 140 27.45 15.63 1.69
C SER A 140 27.90 15.71 0.23
N ASP A 141 29.21 15.87 0.02
CA ASP A 141 29.87 15.99 -1.30
C ASP A 141 30.01 14.65 -2.05
N GLU A 142 29.95 13.53 -1.33
CA GLU A 142 30.03 12.19 -1.90
C GLU A 142 28.65 11.59 -2.22
N VAL A 143 27.57 12.14 -1.67
CA VAL A 143 26.22 11.61 -1.91
C VAL A 143 25.78 11.88 -3.34
N LYS A 144 25.39 10.79 -4.01
CA LYS A 144 24.60 10.80 -5.24
C LYS A 144 23.33 10.02 -4.99
N ALA A 145 22.25 10.75 -4.77
CA ALA A 145 20.94 10.19 -4.44
C ALA A 145 20.09 10.01 -5.70
N CYS A 146 19.22 9.00 -5.69
CA CYS A 146 18.15 8.88 -6.67
C CYS A 146 16.78 8.62 -6.01
N ILE A 147 15.73 9.16 -6.62
CA ILE A 147 14.33 9.02 -6.18
C ILE A 147 13.53 8.40 -7.32
N VAL A 148 12.74 7.38 -7.02
CA VAL A 148 11.85 6.72 -7.99
C VAL A 148 10.44 6.54 -7.41
N THR A 149 9.42 6.74 -8.24
CA THR A 149 8.02 6.48 -7.88
C THR A 149 7.42 5.38 -8.75
N CYS A 150 6.81 4.37 -8.12
CA CYS A 150 6.25 3.19 -8.79
C CYS A 150 4.80 2.91 -8.36
N GLY A 151 4.03 2.26 -9.23
CA GLY A 151 2.66 1.82 -8.98
C GLY A 151 1.60 2.91 -9.18
N GLY A 152 0.42 2.71 -8.57
CA GLY A 152 -0.71 3.66 -8.68
C GLY A 152 -0.47 4.98 -7.95
N LEU A 153 -1.18 6.03 -8.36
CA LEU A 153 -1.14 7.35 -7.73
C LEU A 153 -1.74 7.32 -6.32
N CYS A 154 -1.28 8.26 -5.49
CA CYS A 154 -1.74 8.53 -4.14
C CYS A 154 -1.49 10.02 -3.87
N PRO A 155 -2.38 10.74 -3.18
CA PRO A 155 -2.08 12.09 -2.72
C PRO A 155 -0.79 12.11 -1.88
N GLY A 156 0.02 13.16 -2.03
CA GLY A 156 1.26 13.34 -1.25
C GLY A 156 2.55 12.82 -1.87
N ILE A 157 2.52 12.07 -2.98
CA ILE A 157 3.76 11.60 -3.64
C ILE A 157 4.71 12.76 -3.98
N ASN A 158 4.19 13.83 -4.59
CA ASN A 158 4.99 15.01 -4.90
C ASN A 158 5.54 15.70 -3.65
N THR A 159 4.78 15.72 -2.54
CA THR A 159 5.24 16.24 -1.26
C THR A 159 6.42 15.41 -0.75
N VAL A 160 6.32 14.07 -0.75
CA VAL A 160 7.43 13.19 -0.36
C VAL A 160 8.68 13.46 -1.21
N ILE A 161 8.56 13.55 -2.54
CA ILE A 161 9.73 13.83 -3.39
C ILE A 161 10.35 15.19 -3.06
N ARG A 162 9.52 16.23 -2.92
CA ARG A 162 9.98 17.58 -2.55
C ARG A 162 10.77 17.55 -1.25
N GLU A 163 10.21 16.91 -0.23
CA GLU A 163 10.79 16.90 1.12
C GLU A 163 12.07 16.05 1.20
N ILE A 164 12.22 14.99 0.40
CA ILE A 164 13.49 14.27 0.25
C ILE A 164 14.54 15.19 -0.39
N VAL A 165 14.20 15.86 -1.50
CA VAL A 165 15.13 16.75 -2.22
C VAL A 165 15.56 17.92 -1.33
N CYS A 166 14.60 18.60 -0.70
CA CYS A 166 14.86 19.70 0.23
C CYS A 166 15.61 19.20 1.47
N GLY A 167 15.30 18.01 2.00
CA GLY A 167 16.01 17.45 3.14
C GLY A 167 17.47 17.15 2.83
N LEU A 168 17.74 16.47 1.72
CA LEU A 168 19.09 16.21 1.25
C LEU A 168 19.88 17.51 1.00
N ASN A 169 19.27 18.48 0.31
CA ASN A 169 19.97 19.72 -0.06
C ASN A 169 20.12 20.70 1.12
N ASN A 170 19.02 21.05 1.79
CA ASN A 170 19.02 22.12 2.79
C ASN A 170 19.53 21.66 4.16
N MET A 171 19.30 20.40 4.54
CA MET A 171 19.75 19.88 5.85
C MET A 171 21.14 19.26 5.78
N TYR A 172 21.46 18.62 4.66
CA TYR A 172 22.69 17.84 4.51
C TYR A 172 23.63 18.38 3.43
N GLY A 173 23.32 19.45 2.70
CA GLY A 173 24.21 20.03 1.69
C GLY A 173 24.44 19.17 0.44
N VAL A 174 23.59 18.17 0.20
CA VAL A 174 23.69 17.26 -0.95
C VAL A 174 23.17 17.95 -2.22
N ASN A 175 24.00 18.02 -3.25
CA ASN A 175 23.66 18.70 -4.50
C ASN A 175 23.38 17.75 -5.68
N ASN A 176 23.78 16.48 -5.58
CA ASN A 176 23.66 15.50 -6.66
C ASN A 176 22.46 14.57 -6.42
N ILE A 177 21.29 15.01 -6.86
CA ILE A 177 20.02 14.29 -6.65
C ILE A 177 19.35 14.05 -8.00
N LEU A 178 19.03 12.80 -8.29
CA LEU A 178 18.42 12.37 -9.54
C LEU A 178 16.98 11.87 -9.32
N GLY A 179 16.08 12.23 -10.22
CA GLY A 179 14.77 11.62 -10.35
C GLY A 179 14.78 10.57 -11.46
N ILE A 180 14.37 9.34 -11.15
CA ILE A 180 14.21 8.27 -12.13
C ILE A 180 12.78 8.32 -12.67
N GLN A 181 12.63 8.55 -13.97
CA GLN A 181 11.30 8.75 -14.57
C GLN A 181 10.63 7.44 -15.01
N GLY A 182 9.33 7.33 -14.78
CA GLY A 182 8.53 6.20 -15.27
C GLY A 182 8.76 4.89 -14.51
N GLY A 183 8.93 4.97 -13.18
CA GLY A 183 9.08 3.81 -12.30
C GLY A 183 10.37 3.02 -12.50
N TYR A 184 10.36 1.73 -12.18
CA TYR A 184 11.56 0.88 -12.27
C TYR A 184 12.16 0.79 -13.67
N ARG A 185 11.33 0.93 -14.71
CA ARG A 185 11.80 0.95 -16.11
C ARG A 185 12.75 2.12 -16.40
N GLY A 186 12.62 3.21 -15.63
CA GLY A 186 13.46 4.39 -15.77
C GLY A 186 14.94 4.13 -15.53
N PHE A 187 15.30 3.16 -14.68
CA PHE A 187 16.70 2.83 -14.39
C PHE A 187 17.45 2.45 -15.68
N TYR A 188 16.93 1.48 -16.44
CA TYR A 188 17.59 0.97 -17.65
C TYR A 188 17.15 1.66 -18.94
N SER A 189 16.08 2.46 -18.93
CA SER A 189 15.73 3.35 -20.07
C SER A 189 16.57 4.63 -20.09
N LYS A 190 17.40 4.84 -19.05
CA LYS A 190 18.22 6.03 -18.81
C LYS A 190 17.46 7.36 -18.77
N ASN A 191 16.17 7.33 -18.44
CA ASN A 191 15.34 8.52 -18.27
C ASN A 191 15.53 9.08 -16.86
N THR A 192 16.42 10.05 -16.73
CA THR A 192 16.72 10.71 -15.44
C THR A 192 16.67 12.21 -15.54
N MET A 193 16.27 12.86 -14.45
CA MET A 193 16.24 14.32 -14.33
C MET A 193 16.99 14.80 -13.09
N ASN A 194 17.68 15.93 -13.18
CA ASN A 194 18.32 16.55 -12.03
C ASN A 194 17.26 17.21 -11.14
N LEU A 195 17.34 16.94 -9.84
CA LEU A 195 16.43 17.46 -8.82
C LEU A 195 17.15 18.48 -7.96
N THR A 196 16.57 19.67 -7.86
CA THR A 196 17.03 20.75 -6.99
C THR A 196 15.84 21.32 -6.23
N PRO A 197 16.02 21.99 -5.08
CA PRO A 197 14.93 22.67 -4.37
C PRO A 197 14.10 23.59 -5.28
N LYS A 198 14.74 24.24 -6.26
CA LYS A 198 14.08 25.07 -7.27
C LYS A 198 13.15 24.26 -8.18
N VAL A 199 13.60 23.09 -8.67
CA VAL A 199 12.81 22.22 -9.55
C VAL A 199 11.58 21.65 -8.81
N VAL A 200 11.72 21.32 -7.52
CA VAL A 200 10.64 20.72 -6.72
C VAL A 200 9.81 21.74 -5.93
N ASN A 201 10.05 23.05 -6.11
CA ASN A 201 9.50 24.07 -5.21
C ASN A 201 7.97 23.96 -5.05
N ASP A 202 7.25 23.83 -6.15
CA ASP A 202 5.78 23.89 -6.20
C ASP A 202 5.08 22.55 -6.45
N ILE A 203 5.83 21.44 -6.56
CA ILE A 203 5.22 20.15 -6.94
C ILE A 203 4.24 19.64 -5.86
N HIS A 204 4.45 19.97 -4.59
CA HIS A 204 3.58 19.60 -3.46
C HIS A 204 2.15 20.15 -3.59
N LYS A 205 1.95 21.21 -4.39
CA LYS A 205 0.63 21.80 -4.67
C LYS A 205 -0.17 21.01 -5.72
N ARG A 206 0.44 19.99 -6.33
CA ARG A 206 -0.12 19.19 -7.41
C ARG A 206 -0.28 17.74 -6.96
N GLY A 207 -1.37 17.11 -7.34
CA GLY A 207 -1.50 15.66 -7.21
C GLY A 207 -0.67 14.88 -8.24
N GLY A 208 -0.73 13.56 -8.14
CA GLY A 208 0.05 12.65 -9.00
C GLY A 208 1.55 12.64 -8.66
N THR A 209 2.38 12.32 -9.65
CA THR A 209 3.85 12.33 -9.53
C THR A 209 4.47 13.01 -10.74
N PHE A 210 5.31 14.03 -10.52
CA PHE A 210 6.02 14.70 -11.62
C PHE A 210 7.12 13.83 -12.24
N LEU A 211 7.59 12.79 -11.54
CA LEU A 211 8.54 11.80 -12.07
C LEU A 211 7.88 10.79 -13.01
N GLN A 212 6.55 10.82 -13.15
CA GLN A 212 5.77 9.75 -13.76
C GLN A 212 5.93 8.42 -13.01
N THR A 213 5.05 7.47 -13.27
CA THR A 213 5.07 6.16 -12.60
C THR A 213 4.69 5.07 -13.59
N SER A 214 5.12 3.83 -13.30
CA SER A 214 4.72 2.65 -14.05
C SER A 214 4.34 1.51 -13.10
N ARG A 215 3.57 0.56 -13.62
CA ARG A 215 3.41 -0.78 -13.04
C ARG A 215 4.42 -1.74 -13.69
N GLY A 216 4.88 -2.73 -12.93
CA GLY A 216 5.88 -3.72 -13.37
C GLY A 216 7.25 -3.13 -13.72
N GLY A 217 8.03 -3.90 -14.50
CA GLY A 217 9.33 -3.49 -15.03
C GLY A 217 10.50 -3.61 -14.05
N HIS A 218 10.31 -4.31 -12.92
CA HIS A 218 11.38 -4.61 -11.97
C HIS A 218 12.33 -5.66 -12.56
N ASP A 219 13.61 -5.32 -12.62
CA ASP A 219 14.70 -6.22 -13.02
C ASP A 219 15.88 -5.89 -12.10
N THR A 220 16.08 -6.72 -11.07
CA THR A 220 17.03 -6.44 -9.98
C THR A 220 18.44 -6.23 -10.51
N ALA A 221 18.90 -7.08 -11.43
CA ALA A 221 20.24 -6.98 -12.01
C ALA A 221 20.41 -5.65 -12.75
N LYS A 222 19.51 -5.34 -13.70
CA LYS A 222 19.61 -4.09 -14.47
C LYS A 222 19.51 -2.83 -13.62
N ILE A 223 18.71 -2.87 -12.56
CA ILE A 223 18.56 -1.74 -11.64
C ILE A 223 19.85 -1.53 -10.84
N VAL A 224 20.40 -2.59 -10.24
CA VAL A 224 21.62 -2.50 -9.43
C VAL A 224 22.85 -2.19 -10.29
N ASP A 225 22.93 -2.72 -11.51
CA ASP A 225 23.96 -2.35 -12.49
C ASP A 225 23.89 -0.84 -12.79
N ASN A 226 22.70 -0.27 -13.01
CA ASN A 226 22.55 1.16 -13.22
C ASN A 226 22.87 2.00 -11.98
N ILE A 227 22.56 1.51 -10.78
CA ILE A 227 22.94 2.17 -9.52
C ILE A 227 24.47 2.26 -9.45
N GLN A 228 25.15 1.14 -9.72
CA GLN A 228 26.61 1.03 -9.70
C GLN A 228 27.28 1.86 -10.81
N ASP A 229 26.86 1.72 -12.06
CA ASP A 229 27.41 2.44 -13.22
C ASP A 229 27.32 3.96 -13.07
N ARG A 230 26.28 4.44 -12.38
CA ARG A 230 26.07 5.87 -12.13
C ARG A 230 26.72 6.33 -10.84
N GLY A 231 27.28 5.44 -10.02
CA GLY A 231 27.80 5.78 -8.70
C GLY A 231 26.74 6.32 -7.75
N ILE A 232 25.50 5.84 -7.86
CA ILE A 232 24.41 6.19 -6.94
C ILE A 232 24.65 5.46 -5.61
N ASN A 233 24.66 6.18 -4.50
CA ASN A 233 24.90 5.63 -3.17
C ASN A 233 23.72 5.83 -2.20
N GLN A 234 22.64 6.48 -2.63
CA GLN A 234 21.36 6.51 -1.92
C GLN A 234 20.19 6.33 -2.88
N VAL A 235 19.27 5.44 -2.54
CA VAL A 235 18.11 5.09 -3.37
C VAL A 235 16.84 5.20 -2.53
N TYR A 236 15.95 6.11 -2.93
CA TYR A 236 14.66 6.33 -2.29
C TYR A 236 13.54 5.81 -3.20
N ILE A 237 12.84 4.77 -2.75
CA ILE A 237 11.87 4.02 -3.57
C ILE A 237 10.46 4.21 -3.01
N ILE A 238 9.66 5.04 -3.68
CA ILE A 238 8.29 5.34 -3.28
C ILE A 238 7.32 4.43 -4.03
N GLY A 239 6.57 3.59 -3.31
CA GLY A 239 5.61 2.69 -3.96
C GLY A 239 4.88 1.74 -3.01
N GLY A 240 3.88 1.03 -3.54
CA GLY A 240 3.09 0.06 -2.76
C GLY A 240 3.80 -1.28 -2.57
N ASP A 241 3.09 -2.31 -2.12
CA ASP A 241 3.63 -3.64 -1.78
C ASP A 241 4.59 -4.23 -2.82
N GLY A 242 4.15 -4.37 -4.08
CA GLY A 242 5.01 -4.90 -5.15
C GLY A 242 6.28 -4.07 -5.40
N THR A 243 6.25 -2.77 -5.12
CA THR A 243 7.44 -1.91 -5.16
C THR A 243 8.33 -2.17 -3.95
N GLN A 244 7.77 -2.29 -2.74
CA GLN A 244 8.57 -2.57 -1.54
C GLN A 244 9.25 -3.95 -1.63
N LYS A 245 8.57 -4.97 -2.16
CA LYS A 245 9.18 -6.27 -2.50
C LYS A 245 10.34 -6.13 -3.49
N GLY A 246 10.22 -5.20 -4.45
CA GLY A 246 11.31 -4.85 -5.35
C GLY A 246 12.46 -4.13 -4.63
N ALA A 247 12.16 -3.23 -3.70
CA ALA A 247 13.15 -2.52 -2.88
C ALA A 247 13.96 -3.49 -2.00
N GLU A 248 13.31 -4.49 -1.41
CA GLU A 248 13.99 -5.55 -0.65
C GLU A 248 14.97 -6.32 -1.53
N LYS A 249 14.55 -6.75 -2.72
CA LYS A 249 15.46 -7.45 -3.67
C LYS A 249 16.63 -6.58 -4.11
N ILE A 250 16.42 -5.29 -4.30
CA ILE A 250 17.50 -4.34 -4.62
C ILE A 250 18.48 -4.24 -3.44
N TYR A 251 17.97 -4.16 -2.21
CA TYR A 251 18.79 -4.16 -1.00
C TYR A 251 19.60 -5.47 -0.86
N GLU A 252 18.97 -6.63 -1.01
CA GLU A 252 19.65 -7.93 -0.91
C GLU A 252 20.78 -8.06 -1.94
N GLU A 253 20.55 -7.58 -3.16
CA GLU A 253 21.58 -7.58 -4.22
C GLU A 253 22.70 -6.57 -3.96
N VAL A 254 22.39 -5.39 -3.40
CA VAL A 254 23.37 -4.40 -2.94
C VAL A 254 24.27 -4.97 -1.84
N GLU A 255 23.67 -5.65 -0.85
CA GLU A 255 24.38 -6.31 0.24
C GLU A 255 25.25 -7.45 -0.31
N ARG A 256 24.71 -8.30 -1.19
CA ARG A 256 25.45 -9.40 -1.83
C ARG A 256 26.67 -8.92 -2.61
N ARG A 257 26.59 -7.74 -3.23
CA ARG A 257 27.69 -7.13 -3.98
C ARG A 257 28.63 -6.29 -3.11
N GLY A 258 28.32 -6.09 -1.83
CA GLY A 258 29.11 -5.23 -0.93
C GLY A 258 29.15 -3.77 -1.36
N LEU A 259 28.06 -3.25 -1.93
CA LEU A 259 28.01 -1.86 -2.40
C LEU A 259 27.65 -0.91 -1.25
N GLN A 260 28.34 0.23 -1.15
CA GLN A 260 28.00 1.30 -0.20
C GLN A 260 26.77 2.08 -0.71
N VAL A 261 25.61 1.44 -0.70
CA VAL A 261 24.33 2.02 -1.16
C VAL A 261 23.26 1.88 -0.08
N ALA A 262 22.74 3.01 0.39
CA ALA A 262 21.58 3.02 1.27
C ALA A 262 20.28 2.91 0.45
N VAL A 263 19.49 1.87 0.72
CA VAL A 263 18.19 1.63 0.08
C VAL A 263 17.09 1.93 1.09
N SER A 264 16.29 2.96 0.82
CA SER A 264 15.16 3.37 1.64
C SER A 264 13.85 3.18 0.87
N GLY A 265 13.00 2.29 1.38
CA GLY A 265 11.64 2.09 0.91
C GLY A 265 10.68 3.09 1.55
N ILE A 266 9.82 3.73 0.76
CA ILE A 266 8.79 4.65 1.25
C ILE A 266 7.42 4.08 0.84
N PRO A 267 6.66 3.54 1.80
CA PRO A 267 5.53 2.68 1.49
C PRO A 267 4.33 3.56 1.15
N LYS A 268 3.85 3.40 -0.08
CA LYS A 268 2.77 4.18 -0.67
C LYS A 268 1.56 3.30 -0.93
N THR A 269 0.58 3.38 -0.04
CA THR A 269 -0.75 2.81 -0.20
C THR A 269 -1.78 3.85 0.23
N ILE A 270 -2.89 3.93 -0.50
CA ILE A 270 -4.01 4.79 -0.11
C ILE A 270 -4.98 4.02 0.79
N ASP A 271 -4.96 2.69 0.75
CA ASP A 271 -5.91 1.81 1.43
C ASP A 271 -5.60 1.62 2.94
N ASN A 272 -4.51 2.20 3.44
CA ASN A 272 -4.02 2.08 4.82
C ASN A 272 -3.84 0.63 5.30
N ASP A 273 -3.30 -0.22 4.42
CA ASP A 273 -3.23 -1.67 4.57
C ASP A 273 -1.85 -2.18 4.99
N ILE A 274 -1.04 -1.36 5.67
CA ILE A 274 0.31 -1.73 6.14
C ILE A 274 0.25 -2.13 7.62
N ALA A 275 0.58 -3.39 7.94
CA ALA A 275 0.35 -4.02 9.26
C ALA A 275 1.13 -3.43 10.46
N VAL A 276 2.11 -2.57 10.22
CA VAL A 276 2.97 -2.01 11.29
C VAL A 276 2.70 -0.54 11.58
N ILE A 277 2.26 0.21 10.57
CA ILE A 277 2.16 1.66 10.68
C ILE A 277 0.73 2.07 11.05
N ASP A 278 0.60 3.13 11.84
CA ASP A 278 -0.71 3.65 12.24
C ASP A 278 -1.52 4.14 11.04
N LYS A 279 -0.81 4.76 10.07
CA LYS A 279 -1.39 5.39 8.90
C LYS A 279 -0.42 5.45 7.71
N SER A 280 -0.90 5.21 6.49
CA SER A 280 -0.19 5.50 5.24
C SER A 280 -0.51 6.90 4.71
N PHE A 281 0.46 7.54 4.04
CA PHE A 281 0.25 8.90 3.56
C PHE A 281 -0.74 8.94 2.40
N GLY A 282 -1.59 9.96 2.37
CA GLY A 282 -2.66 10.12 1.41
C GLY A 282 -3.99 9.50 1.86
N PHE A 283 -4.01 8.74 2.97
CA PHE A 283 -5.22 8.14 3.50
C PHE A 283 -6.23 9.18 3.99
N ASP A 284 -5.80 10.18 4.77
CA ASP A 284 -6.72 11.22 5.26
C ASP A 284 -7.32 12.02 4.10
N THR A 285 -6.47 12.38 3.13
CA THR A 285 -6.89 13.06 1.90
C THR A 285 -7.90 12.21 1.14
N ALA A 286 -7.71 10.89 1.09
CA ALA A 286 -8.61 9.98 0.40
C ALA A 286 -9.98 9.91 1.08
N VAL A 287 -9.99 9.83 2.41
CA VAL A 287 -11.23 9.87 3.21
C VAL A 287 -11.94 11.21 3.01
N GLU A 288 -11.23 12.33 3.08
CA GLU A 288 -11.79 13.67 2.86
C GLU A 288 -12.41 13.83 1.47
N GLU A 289 -11.77 13.28 0.44
CA GLU A 289 -12.29 13.37 -0.91
C GLU A 289 -13.43 12.36 -1.18
N ALA A 290 -13.42 11.20 -0.50
CA ALA A 290 -14.57 10.30 -0.47
C ALA A 290 -15.81 10.99 0.11
N GLN A 291 -15.65 11.88 1.10
CA GLN A 291 -16.77 12.63 1.67
C GLN A 291 -17.49 13.50 0.64
N ARG A 292 -16.75 14.15 -0.27
CA ARG A 292 -17.39 14.99 -1.28
C ARG A 292 -18.28 14.17 -2.21
N ALA A 293 -17.83 12.96 -2.57
CA ALA A 293 -18.63 12.04 -3.38
C ALA A 293 -19.86 11.52 -2.63
N ILE A 294 -19.71 11.18 -1.34
CA ILE A 294 -20.82 10.73 -0.49
C ILE A 294 -21.87 11.84 -0.31
N ASN A 295 -21.44 13.07 -0.01
CA ASN A 295 -22.35 14.21 0.13
C ASN A 295 -23.13 14.50 -1.16
N ALA A 296 -22.46 14.44 -2.31
CA ALA A 296 -23.13 14.59 -3.59
C ALA A 296 -24.14 13.46 -3.85
N ALA A 297 -23.79 12.22 -3.49
CA ALA A 297 -24.67 11.07 -3.60
C ALA A 297 -25.92 11.24 -2.73
N HIS A 298 -25.75 11.67 -1.48
CA HIS A 298 -26.83 11.90 -0.53
C HIS A 298 -27.82 12.96 -1.04
N VAL A 299 -27.33 14.14 -1.44
CA VAL A 299 -28.18 15.21 -2.00
C VAL A 299 -28.96 14.73 -3.22
N GLU A 300 -28.33 13.97 -4.12
CA GLU A 300 -28.98 13.43 -5.32
C GLU A 300 -30.13 12.47 -4.99
N VAL A 301 -29.98 11.62 -3.97
CA VAL A 301 -31.00 10.61 -3.63
C VAL A 301 -32.08 11.13 -2.70
N GLU A 302 -31.76 12.08 -1.81
CA GLU A 302 -32.75 12.76 -0.98
C GLU A 302 -33.71 13.60 -1.84
N SER A 303 -33.23 14.12 -2.97
CA SER A 303 -34.00 14.96 -3.89
C SER A 303 -35.00 14.20 -4.77
N VAL A 304 -35.06 12.86 -4.69
CA VAL A 304 -35.95 12.02 -5.51
C VAL A 304 -36.66 10.97 -4.68
N GLU A 305 -37.86 10.58 -5.09
CA GLU A 305 -38.60 9.50 -4.42
C GLU A 305 -37.92 8.15 -4.66
N ASN A 306 -37.79 7.35 -3.60
CA ASN A 306 -37.13 6.04 -3.62
C ASN A 306 -35.72 6.09 -4.22
N GLY A 307 -34.94 7.12 -3.85
CA GLY A 307 -33.58 7.32 -4.30
C GLY A 307 -32.59 6.37 -3.63
N VAL A 308 -31.76 5.67 -4.40
CA VAL A 308 -30.69 4.82 -3.85
C VAL A 308 -29.39 5.15 -4.56
N SER A 309 -28.34 5.41 -3.79
CA SER A 309 -27.02 5.69 -4.35
C SER A 309 -26.01 4.64 -3.93
N ILE A 310 -25.10 4.33 -4.85
CA ILE A 310 -23.90 3.55 -4.59
C ILE A 310 -22.69 4.43 -4.86
N VAL A 311 -21.84 4.60 -3.86
CA VAL A 311 -20.55 5.27 -3.96
C VAL A 311 -19.45 4.21 -3.85
N LYS A 312 -18.76 3.95 -4.97
CA LYS A 312 -17.64 2.99 -4.98
C LYS A 312 -16.36 3.66 -4.53
N LEU A 313 -15.77 3.19 -3.44
CA LEU A 313 -14.51 3.68 -2.90
C LEU A 313 -13.37 2.68 -3.14
N MET A 314 -12.15 3.18 -2.95
CA MET A 314 -10.95 2.36 -2.95
C MET A 314 -10.95 1.39 -1.75
N GLY A 315 -10.22 0.30 -1.87
CA GLY A 315 -10.20 -0.79 -0.90
C GLY A 315 -10.19 -2.14 -1.60
N ARG A 316 -9.04 -2.49 -2.19
CA ARG A 316 -8.89 -3.73 -2.97
C ARG A 316 -8.96 -4.98 -2.09
N TYR A 317 -8.21 -4.96 -0.99
CA TYR A 317 -8.11 -6.06 -0.04
C TYR A 317 -8.59 -5.66 1.35
N SER A 318 -8.65 -4.36 1.64
CA SER A 318 -9.10 -3.84 2.91
C SER A 318 -10.08 -2.68 2.77
N GLY A 319 -11.02 -2.59 3.71
CA GLY A 319 -12.13 -1.64 3.71
C GLY A 319 -11.89 -0.33 4.46
N PHE A 320 -10.65 0.04 4.82
CA PHE A 320 -10.40 1.16 5.74
C PHE A 320 -10.94 2.50 5.24
N ILE A 321 -10.79 2.83 3.95
CA ILE A 321 -11.33 4.08 3.39
C ILE A 321 -12.86 4.08 3.51
N ALA A 322 -13.52 3.00 3.09
CA ALA A 322 -14.97 2.88 3.18
C ALA A 322 -15.48 2.95 4.63
N MET A 323 -14.81 2.26 5.56
CA MET A 323 -15.15 2.27 6.99
C MET A 323 -14.99 3.67 7.60
N ILE A 324 -13.84 4.31 7.41
CA ILE A 324 -13.58 5.63 8.01
C ILE A 324 -14.42 6.71 7.32
N ALA A 325 -14.63 6.64 6.00
CA ALA A 325 -15.50 7.57 5.30
C ALA A 325 -16.96 7.47 5.78
N THR A 326 -17.46 6.25 6.01
CA THR A 326 -18.77 6.02 6.60
C THR A 326 -18.85 6.55 8.04
N LEU A 327 -17.82 6.31 8.86
CA LEU A 327 -17.79 6.83 10.23
C LEU A 327 -17.74 8.35 10.30
N ALA A 328 -17.07 8.99 9.34
CA ALA A 328 -16.98 10.45 9.24
C ALA A 328 -18.29 11.09 8.77
N ASN A 329 -19.24 10.32 8.22
CA ASN A 329 -20.44 10.84 7.61
C ASN A 329 -21.68 9.99 7.89
N ARG A 330 -22.60 10.61 8.64
CA ARG A 330 -23.82 9.98 9.14
C ARG A 330 -24.90 9.78 8.08
N ASP A 331 -24.70 10.30 6.87
CA ASP A 331 -25.63 10.16 5.75
C ASP A 331 -25.50 8.80 5.05
N VAL A 332 -24.45 8.02 5.37
CA VAL A 332 -24.26 6.67 4.85
C VAL A 332 -25.10 5.68 5.64
N ASP A 333 -25.99 4.95 4.96
CA ASP A 333 -26.85 3.93 5.56
C ASP A 333 -26.21 2.54 5.58
N CYS A 334 -25.35 2.26 4.60
CA CYS A 334 -24.74 0.95 4.44
C CYS A 334 -23.30 1.05 3.94
N CYS A 335 -22.39 0.34 4.60
CA CYS A 335 -20.99 0.19 4.21
C CYS A 335 -20.67 -1.28 3.97
N LEU A 336 -20.20 -1.57 2.76
CA LEU A 336 -19.81 -2.89 2.28
C LEU A 336 -18.30 -2.92 2.03
N ILE A 337 -17.60 -3.81 2.72
CA ILE A 337 -16.14 -3.94 2.69
C ILE A 337 -15.70 -5.37 2.32
N PRO A 338 -14.49 -5.59 1.79
CA PRO A 338 -14.00 -6.92 1.43
C PRO A 338 -14.02 -7.91 2.60
N GLU A 339 -13.79 -7.42 3.82
CA GLU A 339 -13.70 -8.22 5.03
C GLU A 339 -15.05 -8.69 5.56
N SER A 340 -16.16 -8.02 5.18
CA SER A 340 -17.50 -8.31 5.68
C SER A 340 -18.36 -8.95 4.59
N PRO A 341 -18.54 -10.29 4.62
CA PRO A 341 -19.45 -10.96 3.73
C PRO A 341 -20.88 -10.45 3.90
N PHE A 342 -21.60 -10.41 2.78
CA PHE A 342 -23.01 -10.06 2.75
C PHE A 342 -23.71 -10.92 1.70
N PHE A 343 -25.03 -11.02 1.80
CA PHE A 343 -25.88 -11.68 0.81
C PHE A 343 -27.00 -10.74 0.37
N LEU A 344 -27.46 -10.94 -0.87
CA LEU A 344 -28.41 -10.03 -1.49
C LEU A 344 -29.86 -10.33 -1.09
N GLU A 345 -30.27 -11.60 -1.19
CA GLU A 345 -31.66 -12.05 -1.06
C GLU A 345 -31.91 -12.88 0.19
N GLY A 346 -33.14 -12.84 0.71
CA GLY A 346 -33.55 -13.59 1.89
C GLY A 346 -33.54 -12.75 3.16
N LYS A 347 -33.98 -13.36 4.27
CA LYS A 347 -34.16 -12.66 5.55
C LYS A 347 -32.81 -12.18 6.10
N GLY A 348 -32.70 -10.89 6.41
CA GLY A 348 -31.49 -10.20 6.84
C GLY A 348 -30.54 -9.85 5.70
N GLY A 349 -31.00 -9.94 4.44
CA GLY A 349 -30.21 -9.66 3.25
C GLY A 349 -30.20 -8.18 2.88
N LEU A 350 -29.30 -7.81 1.98
CA LEU A 350 -29.14 -6.42 1.53
C LEU A 350 -30.41 -5.86 0.90
N PHE A 351 -31.15 -6.62 0.10
CA PHE A 351 -32.37 -6.12 -0.54
C PHE A 351 -33.51 -5.86 0.45
N GLU A 352 -33.64 -6.68 1.49
CA GLU A 352 -34.62 -6.44 2.56
C GLU A 352 -34.25 -5.18 3.34
N PHE A 353 -32.97 -5.00 3.68
CA PHE A 353 -32.50 -3.79 4.35
C PHE A 353 -32.74 -2.53 3.51
N ILE A 354 -32.47 -2.57 2.19
CA ILE A 354 -32.78 -1.44 1.30
C ILE A 354 -34.28 -1.13 1.32
N GLU A 355 -35.14 -2.14 1.28
CA GLU A 355 -36.59 -1.95 1.31
C GLU A 355 -37.07 -1.30 2.62
N GLU A 356 -36.52 -1.71 3.76
CA GLU A 356 -36.81 -1.11 5.06
C GLU A 356 -36.38 0.36 5.12
N ARG A 357 -35.15 0.68 4.69
CA ARG A 357 -34.64 2.06 4.68
C ARG A 357 -35.41 2.96 3.74
N LEU A 358 -35.84 2.46 2.58
CA LEU A 358 -36.70 3.23 1.67
C LEU A 358 -38.09 3.51 2.26
N LYS A 359 -38.67 2.59 3.03
CA LYS A 359 -39.93 2.85 3.74
C LYS A 359 -39.79 3.89 4.85
N GLU A 360 -38.67 3.87 5.57
CA GLU A 360 -38.40 4.79 6.67
C GLU A 360 -38.02 6.20 6.18
N ASN A 361 -37.05 6.29 5.26
CA ASN A 361 -36.35 7.54 4.92
C ASN A 361 -36.62 8.00 3.48
N ARG A 362 -37.24 7.16 2.63
CA ARG A 362 -37.47 7.38 1.18
C ARG A 362 -36.21 7.49 0.32
N HIS A 363 -35.03 7.40 0.92
CA HIS A 363 -33.76 7.38 0.22
C HIS A 363 -32.73 6.53 0.98
N MET A 364 -31.63 6.17 0.30
CA MET A 364 -30.54 5.41 0.90
C MET A 364 -29.19 5.68 0.22
N VAL A 365 -28.12 5.75 1.02
CA VAL A 365 -26.73 5.85 0.55
C VAL A 365 -25.94 4.60 0.93
N ILE A 366 -25.38 3.93 -0.07
CA ILE A 366 -24.53 2.75 0.09
C ILE A 366 -23.10 3.10 -0.31
N VAL A 367 -22.15 2.89 0.58
CA VAL A 367 -20.72 2.95 0.31
C VAL A 367 -20.20 1.53 0.12
N ILE A 368 -19.50 1.29 -0.99
CA ILE A 368 -18.92 -0.02 -1.30
C ILE A 368 -17.44 0.11 -1.65
N ALA A 369 -16.58 -0.64 -0.97
CA ALA A 369 -15.18 -0.78 -1.37
C ALA A 369 -15.05 -1.66 -2.62
N GLU A 370 -14.13 -1.33 -3.53
CA GLU A 370 -13.98 -2.05 -4.80
C GLU A 370 -13.74 -3.57 -4.66
N GLY A 371 -13.12 -4.01 -3.56
CA GLY A 371 -12.89 -5.43 -3.29
C GLY A 371 -14.08 -6.18 -2.68
N ALA A 372 -15.13 -5.50 -2.24
CA ALA A 372 -16.32 -6.14 -1.68
C ALA A 372 -17.08 -6.91 -2.77
N GLY A 373 -17.69 -8.04 -2.43
CA GLY A 373 -18.61 -8.77 -3.31
C GLY A 373 -18.02 -9.33 -4.61
N GLN A 374 -16.69 -9.39 -4.77
CA GLN A 374 -16.03 -9.84 -6.00
C GLN A 374 -16.43 -11.27 -6.43
N ASP A 375 -16.76 -12.15 -5.48
CA ASP A 375 -17.21 -13.52 -5.76
C ASP A 375 -18.55 -13.54 -6.51
N TYR A 376 -19.48 -12.65 -6.17
CA TYR A 376 -20.76 -12.54 -6.85
C TYR A 376 -20.59 -12.08 -8.30
N VAL A 377 -19.76 -11.07 -8.51
CA VAL A 377 -19.52 -10.50 -9.84
C VAL A 377 -18.84 -11.53 -10.74
N ALA A 378 -17.86 -12.25 -10.20
CA ALA A 378 -17.14 -13.29 -10.94
C ALA A 378 -18.05 -14.45 -11.38
N GLN A 379 -18.94 -14.91 -10.50
CA GLN A 379 -19.92 -15.96 -10.81
C GLN A 379 -20.93 -15.49 -11.87
N SER A 380 -21.43 -14.26 -11.74
CA SER A 380 -22.42 -13.67 -12.65
C SER A 380 -21.86 -13.46 -14.06
N MET A 381 -20.62 -12.95 -14.19
CA MET A 381 -20.05 -12.54 -15.48
C MET A 381 -19.28 -13.65 -16.21
N ARG A 382 -19.08 -14.84 -15.61
CA ARG A 382 -18.21 -15.92 -16.14
C ARG A 382 -16.83 -15.40 -16.60
N ALA A 383 -16.32 -14.37 -15.94
CA ALA A 383 -15.12 -13.67 -16.37
C ALA A 383 -13.86 -14.49 -16.06
N SER A 384 -12.93 -14.54 -17.01
CA SER A 384 -11.60 -15.13 -16.81
C SER A 384 -10.72 -14.21 -15.96
N GLU A 385 -9.82 -14.77 -15.14
CA GLU A 385 -8.90 -14.00 -14.30
C GLU A 385 -7.87 -13.22 -15.13
N THR A 386 -8.16 -11.95 -15.40
CA THR A 386 -7.20 -11.03 -16.01
C THR A 386 -6.27 -10.40 -14.97
N LYS A 387 -4.98 -10.25 -15.29
CA LYS A 387 -3.96 -9.65 -14.41
C LYS A 387 -3.37 -8.37 -15.02
N ASP A 388 -2.94 -7.44 -14.18
CA ASP A 388 -2.20 -6.24 -14.58
C ASP A 388 -0.71 -6.54 -14.88
N ALA A 389 0.04 -5.56 -15.38
CA ALA A 389 1.47 -5.69 -15.70
C ALA A 389 2.37 -5.96 -14.47
N SER A 390 1.85 -5.78 -13.26
CA SER A 390 2.50 -6.14 -12.00
C SER A 390 2.08 -7.53 -11.49
N GLY A 391 1.19 -8.23 -12.20
CA GLY A 391 0.68 -9.56 -11.83
C GLY A 391 -0.53 -9.54 -10.89
N ASN A 392 -1.11 -8.38 -10.59
CA ASN A 392 -2.28 -8.30 -9.71
C ASN A 392 -3.56 -8.64 -10.46
N ARG A 393 -4.51 -9.35 -9.82
CA ARG A 393 -5.86 -9.57 -10.36
C ARG A 393 -6.55 -8.23 -10.63
N LEU A 394 -7.15 -8.09 -11.80
CA LEU A 394 -8.05 -6.98 -12.12
C LEU A 394 -9.42 -7.27 -11.49
N LEU A 395 -9.90 -6.33 -10.68
CA LEU A 395 -11.22 -6.42 -10.06
C LEU A 395 -12.30 -6.05 -11.08
N LEU A 396 -13.47 -6.67 -10.94
CA LEU A 396 -14.66 -6.32 -11.70
C LEU A 396 -15.37 -5.15 -11.01
N ASP A 397 -16.12 -4.35 -11.77
CA ASP A 397 -16.87 -3.23 -11.19
C ASP A 397 -18.10 -3.72 -10.43
N VAL A 398 -17.91 -3.96 -9.13
CA VAL A 398 -18.98 -4.37 -8.21
C VAL A 398 -20.03 -3.28 -8.02
N GLY A 399 -19.66 -1.99 -8.13
CA GLY A 399 -20.59 -0.88 -7.92
C GLY A 399 -21.64 -0.84 -9.03
N LEU A 400 -21.20 -0.95 -10.28
CA LEU A 400 -22.10 -1.02 -11.43
C LEU A 400 -22.93 -2.31 -11.42
N TRP A 401 -22.31 -3.46 -11.12
CA TRP A 401 -23.01 -4.73 -11.02
C TRP A 401 -24.11 -4.70 -9.96
N LEU A 402 -23.80 -4.24 -8.75
CA LEU A 402 -24.76 -4.15 -7.65
C LEU A 402 -25.90 -3.18 -7.96
N THR A 403 -25.60 -2.07 -8.64
CA THR A 403 -26.61 -1.13 -9.13
C THR A 403 -27.65 -1.82 -10.01
N GLN A 404 -27.20 -2.67 -10.94
CA GLN A 404 -28.09 -3.43 -11.82
C GLN A 404 -28.90 -4.46 -11.04
N GLN A 405 -28.28 -5.20 -10.10
CA GLN A 405 -28.97 -6.21 -9.29
C GLN A 405 -30.09 -5.60 -8.42
N ILE A 406 -29.83 -4.46 -7.76
CA ILE A 406 -30.84 -3.75 -6.98
C ILE A 406 -31.98 -3.28 -7.89
N LYS A 407 -31.66 -2.65 -9.03
CA LYS A 407 -32.67 -2.19 -9.98
C LYS A 407 -33.57 -3.32 -10.48
N ASP A 408 -32.98 -4.45 -10.84
CA ASP A 408 -33.72 -5.62 -11.32
C ASP A 408 -34.60 -6.23 -10.23
N HIS A 409 -34.09 -6.36 -9.00
CA HIS A 409 -34.87 -6.90 -7.88
C HIS A 409 -36.10 -6.03 -7.59
N PHE A 410 -35.92 -4.73 -7.41
CA PHE A 410 -37.03 -3.85 -7.03
C PHE A 410 -38.05 -3.66 -8.16
N THR A 411 -37.60 -3.57 -9.42
CA THR A 411 -38.49 -3.43 -10.57
C THR A 411 -39.26 -4.73 -10.86
N ASN A 412 -38.57 -5.88 -10.88
CA ASN A 412 -39.15 -7.13 -11.34
C ASN A 412 -39.88 -7.90 -10.23
N VAL A 413 -39.33 -7.92 -9.02
CA VAL A 413 -39.84 -8.70 -7.88
C VAL A 413 -40.78 -7.85 -7.02
N ARG A 414 -40.32 -6.69 -6.56
CA ARG A 414 -41.12 -5.82 -5.67
C ARG A 414 -42.13 -4.92 -6.38
N LYS A 415 -42.02 -4.78 -7.71
CA LYS A 415 -42.84 -3.87 -8.53
C LYS A 415 -42.78 -2.43 -8.01
N MET A 416 -41.62 -2.03 -7.50
CA MET A 416 -41.34 -0.69 -6.97
C MET A 416 -40.35 0.02 -7.89
N MET A 417 -40.67 1.25 -8.28
CA MET A 417 -39.74 2.09 -9.02
C MET A 417 -38.71 2.68 -8.05
N ILE A 418 -37.43 2.51 -8.37
CA ILE A 418 -36.31 3.07 -7.62
C ILE A 418 -35.45 3.95 -8.52
N ASN A 419 -34.93 5.05 -7.97
CA ASN A 419 -34.06 5.97 -8.67
C ASN A 419 -32.60 5.71 -8.27
N MET A 420 -31.91 4.92 -9.09
CA MET A 420 -30.51 4.54 -8.82
C MET A 420 -29.52 5.63 -9.26
N LYS A 421 -28.54 5.92 -8.41
CA LYS A 421 -27.37 6.76 -8.70
C LYS A 421 -26.09 5.99 -8.42
N TYR A 422 -25.13 6.05 -9.33
CA TYR A 422 -23.83 5.42 -9.15
C TYR A 422 -22.72 6.46 -9.29
N ILE A 423 -21.83 6.53 -8.30
CA ILE A 423 -20.70 7.46 -8.28
C ILE A 423 -19.41 6.68 -8.07
N ASP A 424 -18.48 6.84 -9.01
CA ASP A 424 -17.12 6.32 -8.92
C ASP A 424 -16.10 7.47 -8.87
N PRO A 425 -15.75 7.97 -7.67
CA PRO A 425 -14.75 9.04 -7.49
C PRO A 425 -13.30 8.54 -7.53
N THR A 426 -13.03 7.28 -7.93
CA THR A 426 -11.71 6.63 -7.77
C THR A 426 -10.53 7.47 -8.26
N TYR A 427 -10.66 8.13 -9.42
CA TYR A 427 -9.59 8.97 -9.96
C TYR A 427 -9.53 10.35 -9.32
N MET A 428 -10.67 10.91 -8.93
CA MET A 428 -10.75 12.17 -8.21
C MET A 428 -10.05 12.05 -6.85
N ILE A 429 -10.22 10.93 -6.15
CA ILE A 429 -9.60 10.65 -4.86
C ILE A 429 -8.07 10.57 -4.96
N ARG A 430 -7.52 9.85 -5.96
CA ARG A 430 -6.07 9.56 -6.00
C ARG A 430 -5.22 10.61 -6.71
N ALA A 431 -5.83 11.48 -7.50
CA ALA A 431 -5.13 12.42 -8.39
C ALA A 431 -4.99 13.83 -7.83
N ILE A 432 -5.56 14.10 -6.65
CA ILE A 432 -5.54 15.42 -6.00
C ILE A 432 -4.26 15.64 -5.16
N PRO A 433 -3.91 16.90 -4.87
CA PRO A 433 -2.89 17.21 -3.86
C PRO A 433 -3.33 16.71 -2.47
N SER A 434 -2.35 16.42 -1.60
CA SER A 434 -2.60 16.04 -0.21
C SER A 434 -3.07 17.22 0.64
N ASN A 435 -3.95 16.93 1.59
CA ASN A 435 -4.40 17.88 2.60
C ASN A 435 -3.29 18.23 3.61
N ALA A 436 -3.58 19.13 4.56
CA ALA A 436 -2.59 19.59 5.52
C ALA A 436 -2.03 18.48 6.43
N SER A 437 -2.89 17.56 6.88
CA SER A 437 -2.50 16.43 7.75
C SER A 437 -1.52 15.50 7.02
N ASP A 438 -1.87 15.10 5.80
CA ASP A 438 -1.00 14.26 4.97
C ASP A 438 0.28 14.98 4.54
N ASN A 439 0.25 16.30 4.32
CA ASN A 439 1.46 17.06 4.03
C ASN A 439 2.45 17.03 5.18
N VAL A 440 2.00 17.26 6.43
CA VAL A 440 2.85 17.15 7.62
C VAL A 440 3.43 15.75 7.72
N TYR A 441 2.61 14.73 7.52
CA TYR A 441 3.08 13.35 7.55
C TYR A 441 4.12 13.07 6.44
N CYS A 442 3.87 13.46 5.20
CA CYS A 442 4.81 13.32 4.09
C CYS A 442 6.17 13.98 4.40
N THR A 443 6.16 15.17 5.02
CA THR A 443 7.38 15.86 5.45
C THR A 443 8.15 15.04 6.48
N LEU A 444 7.51 14.60 7.55
CA LEU A 444 8.17 13.83 8.60
C LEU A 444 8.69 12.48 8.11
N LEU A 445 7.93 11.83 7.22
CA LEU A 445 8.28 10.57 6.57
C LEU A 445 9.54 10.73 5.70
N ALA A 446 9.54 11.73 4.83
CA ALA A 446 10.67 12.03 3.94
C ALA A 446 11.94 12.43 4.72
N GLN A 447 11.82 13.32 5.71
CA GLN A 447 12.95 13.72 6.54
C GLN A 447 13.54 12.53 7.29
N SER A 448 12.69 11.68 7.88
CA SER A 448 13.11 10.46 8.56
C SER A 448 13.82 9.48 7.62
N ALA A 449 13.34 9.32 6.38
CA ALA A 449 14.02 8.49 5.38
C ALA A 449 15.42 9.04 5.04
N VAL A 450 15.55 10.37 4.84
CA VAL A 450 16.83 11.03 4.59
C VAL A 450 17.77 10.86 5.79
N HIS A 451 17.28 11.08 7.02
CA HIS A 451 18.07 10.88 8.23
C HIS A 451 18.58 9.44 8.35
N GLY A 452 17.73 8.45 8.05
CA GLY A 452 18.10 7.04 8.11
C GLY A 452 19.18 6.67 7.09
N ALA A 453 19.01 7.11 5.84
CA ALA A 453 19.97 6.86 4.77
C ALA A 453 21.32 7.55 5.04
N MET A 454 21.32 8.82 5.44
CA MET A 454 22.55 9.54 5.83
C MET A 454 23.25 8.86 7.02
N ALA A 455 22.47 8.32 7.97
CA ALA A 455 22.98 7.58 9.11
C ALA A 455 23.42 6.14 8.81
N GLY A 456 23.42 5.70 7.54
CA GLY A 456 23.94 4.38 7.15
C GLY A 456 22.96 3.22 7.33
N TYR A 457 21.68 3.47 7.63
CA TYR A 457 20.65 2.44 7.58
C TYR A 457 20.29 2.11 6.13
N SER A 458 20.01 0.85 5.85
CA SER A 458 19.65 0.35 4.50
C SER A 458 18.63 -0.79 4.62
N GLY A 459 17.88 -1.07 3.57
CA GLY A 459 16.86 -2.13 3.58
C GLY A 459 15.70 -1.82 4.55
N PHE A 460 15.42 -0.54 4.77
CA PHE A 460 14.42 -0.08 5.73
C PHE A 460 13.32 0.75 5.07
N THR A 461 12.20 0.81 5.76
CA THR A 461 11.09 1.74 5.53
C THR A 461 10.83 2.57 6.77
N VAL A 462 10.09 3.66 6.61
CA VAL A 462 9.70 4.57 7.67
C VAL A 462 8.18 4.59 7.80
N GLY A 463 7.68 4.68 9.02
CA GLY A 463 6.28 5.01 9.26
C GLY A 463 5.99 5.33 10.73
N PRO A 464 4.82 5.92 11.02
CA PRO A 464 4.36 6.17 12.38
C PRO A 464 3.96 4.86 13.03
N VAL A 465 4.51 4.58 14.20
CA VAL A 465 4.10 3.50 15.10
C VAL A 465 3.76 4.17 16.42
N ASN A 466 2.51 4.09 16.85
CA ASN A 466 2.00 4.78 18.04
C ASN A 466 2.39 6.27 18.09
N SER A 467 2.12 6.99 16.99
CA SER A 467 2.41 8.42 16.81
C SER A 467 3.90 8.81 16.81
N ARG A 468 4.82 7.83 16.76
CA ARG A 468 6.27 8.08 16.64
C ARG A 468 6.80 7.44 15.37
N HIS A 469 7.62 8.16 14.61
CA HIS A 469 8.24 7.60 13.42
C HIS A 469 9.32 6.58 13.82
N ALA A 470 9.29 5.42 13.19
CA ALA A 470 10.23 4.34 13.41
C ALA A 470 10.81 3.83 12.09
N TYR A 471 12.01 3.27 12.16
CA TYR A 471 12.59 2.47 11.09
C TYR A 471 12.08 1.05 11.21
N ILE A 472 11.53 0.53 10.12
CA ILE A 472 10.89 -0.79 10.04
C ILE A 472 11.59 -1.55 8.91
N PRO A 473 11.92 -2.84 9.07
CA PRO A 473 12.46 -3.64 7.97
C PRO A 473 11.49 -3.70 6.79
N ILE A 474 11.98 -3.60 5.55
CA ILE A 474 11.11 -3.67 4.36
C ILE A 474 10.32 -4.99 4.36
N SER A 475 10.98 -6.09 4.72
CA SER A 475 10.37 -7.42 4.82
C SER A 475 9.10 -7.43 5.67
N ARG A 476 9.08 -6.67 6.78
CA ARG A 476 7.98 -6.63 7.73
C ARG A 476 6.74 -5.94 7.16
N VAL A 477 6.93 -4.90 6.33
CA VAL A 477 5.84 -4.18 5.67
C VAL A 477 5.23 -4.98 4.52
N THR A 478 5.99 -5.92 3.93
CA THR A 478 5.54 -6.76 2.82
C THR A 478 5.01 -8.13 3.23
N GLU A 479 5.10 -8.48 4.52
CA GLU A 479 4.75 -9.80 5.04
C GLU A 479 3.24 -10.00 5.16
N VAL A 480 2.54 -9.01 5.73
CA VAL A 480 1.12 -9.09 6.04
C VAL A 480 0.42 -7.81 5.61
N THR A 481 -0.74 -7.96 5.00
CA THR A 481 -1.66 -6.86 4.67
C THR A 481 -2.57 -6.62 5.87
N ASN A 482 -2.68 -5.37 6.31
CA ASN A 482 -3.61 -4.97 7.35
C ASN A 482 -5.03 -4.94 6.79
N THR A 483 -5.98 -5.49 7.53
CA THR A 483 -7.40 -5.53 7.17
C THR A 483 -8.27 -5.06 8.33
N VAL A 484 -9.49 -4.64 8.03
CA VAL A 484 -10.49 -4.29 9.04
C VAL A 484 -10.87 -5.55 9.80
N LYS A 485 -10.62 -5.56 11.11
CA LYS A 485 -11.07 -6.63 12.00
C LYS A 485 -12.53 -6.41 12.36
N LEU A 486 -13.40 -7.34 12.00
CA LEU A 486 -14.84 -7.20 12.27
C LEU A 486 -15.17 -7.29 13.76
N THR A 487 -14.28 -7.91 14.54
CA THR A 487 -14.38 -8.01 16.00
C THR A 487 -13.90 -6.76 16.73
N ASP A 488 -13.27 -5.80 16.03
CA ASP A 488 -12.75 -4.58 16.65
C ASP A 488 -13.86 -3.55 16.93
N ARG A 489 -13.64 -2.74 17.97
CA ARG A 489 -14.56 -1.69 18.40
C ARG A 489 -14.85 -0.65 17.31
N MET A 490 -13.95 -0.48 16.33
CA MET A 490 -14.15 0.44 15.22
C MET A 490 -15.26 -0.02 14.27
N TRP A 491 -15.28 -1.30 13.91
CA TRP A 491 -16.36 -1.86 13.10
C TRP A 491 -17.70 -1.84 13.84
N ALA A 492 -17.69 -2.22 15.13
CA ALA A 492 -18.90 -2.13 15.97
C ALA A 492 -19.46 -0.70 16.05
N ARG A 493 -18.60 0.33 16.12
CA ARG A 493 -19.01 1.74 16.08
C ARG A 493 -19.63 2.12 14.73
N LEU A 494 -19.13 1.57 13.63
CA LEU A 494 -19.70 1.80 12.30
C LEU A 494 -21.10 1.21 12.22
N LEU A 495 -21.28 -0.04 12.65
CA LEU A 495 -22.61 -0.69 12.65
C LEU A 495 -23.60 0.09 13.52
N ALA A 496 -23.18 0.52 14.71
CA ALA A 496 -24.01 1.36 15.59
C ALA A 496 -24.27 2.77 15.02
N SER A 497 -23.42 3.25 14.12
CA SER A 497 -23.55 4.57 13.50
C SER A 497 -24.55 4.57 12.34
N THR A 498 -24.52 3.51 11.55
CA THR A 498 -25.35 3.30 10.34
C THR A 498 -26.68 2.62 10.67
N ASN A 499 -26.76 1.94 11.83
CA ASN A 499 -27.79 0.96 12.16
C ASN A 499 -27.92 -0.18 11.15
N GLN A 500 -26.89 -0.42 10.32
CA GLN A 500 -26.90 -1.54 9.39
C GLN A 500 -26.76 -2.87 10.16
N PRO A 501 -27.46 -3.93 9.74
CA PRO A 501 -27.29 -5.24 10.33
C PRO A 501 -25.91 -5.81 9.95
N SER A 502 -25.47 -6.80 10.71
CA SER A 502 -24.46 -7.73 10.20
C SER A 502 -25.15 -8.64 9.19
N PHE A 503 -24.76 -8.57 7.91
CA PHE A 503 -25.29 -9.43 6.85
C PHE A 503 -24.77 -10.88 6.93
N LEU A 504 -24.37 -11.33 8.11
CA LEU A 504 -23.95 -12.70 8.41
C LEU A 504 -25.15 -13.44 9.02
N THR A 505 -25.77 -14.37 8.30
CA THR A 505 -26.83 -15.22 8.88
C THR A 505 -26.24 -16.45 9.58
N GLY A 506 -26.57 -16.59 10.87
CA GLY A 506 -26.29 -17.76 11.70
C GLY A 506 -25.10 -17.61 12.65
N GLU A 507 -25.26 -18.01 13.92
CA GLU A 507 -24.20 -18.05 14.94
C GLU A 507 -22.91 -18.74 14.42
N GLY A 508 -23.03 -19.68 13.48
CA GLY A 508 -21.91 -20.38 12.86
C GLY A 508 -21.04 -19.54 11.91
N ALA A 509 -21.58 -18.54 11.19
CA ALA A 509 -20.80 -17.70 10.28
C ALA A 509 -19.93 -16.70 11.03
N LEU A 510 -20.48 -16.08 12.07
CA LEU A 510 -19.74 -15.21 12.99
C LEU A 510 -18.68 -16.02 13.77
N GLN A 511 -19.04 -17.21 14.24
CA GLN A 511 -18.08 -18.11 14.90
C GLN A 511 -16.94 -18.53 13.95
N ASN A 512 -17.22 -18.75 12.66
CA ASN A 512 -16.19 -19.05 11.67
C ASN A 512 -15.24 -17.87 11.44
N VAL A 513 -15.76 -16.64 11.33
CA VAL A 513 -14.92 -15.43 11.23
C VAL A 513 -14.07 -15.26 12.49
N ILE A 514 -14.66 -15.40 13.68
CA ILE A 514 -13.93 -15.35 14.96
C ILE A 514 -12.86 -16.43 15.02
N ASN A 515 -13.16 -17.66 14.58
CA ASN A 515 -12.23 -18.77 14.58
C ASN A 515 -11.07 -18.54 13.58
N MET A 516 -11.35 -17.99 12.39
CA MET A 516 -10.32 -17.62 11.41
C MET A 516 -9.40 -16.51 11.93
N GLU A 517 -9.96 -15.44 12.50
CA GLU A 517 -9.17 -14.36 13.13
C GLU A 517 -8.36 -14.85 14.33
N THR A 518 -8.89 -15.80 15.10
CA THR A 518 -8.19 -16.42 16.24
C THR A 518 -7.04 -17.31 15.75
N GLN A 519 -7.25 -18.08 14.69
CA GLN A 519 -6.22 -18.90 14.07
C GLN A 519 -5.08 -18.04 13.50
N GLU A 520 -5.39 -16.93 12.82
CA GLU A 520 -4.39 -15.96 12.35
C GLU A 520 -3.60 -15.33 13.50
N LYS A 521 -4.24 -15.01 14.64
CA LYS A 521 -3.54 -14.53 15.84
C LYS A 521 -2.59 -15.58 16.41
N ILE A 522 -3.00 -16.84 16.45
CA ILE A 522 -2.17 -17.95 16.94
C ILE A 522 -0.97 -18.18 16.00
N ASP A 523 -1.19 -18.13 14.69
CA ASP A 523 -0.14 -18.35 13.70
C ASP A 523 0.85 -17.17 13.68
N ASN A 524 0.38 -15.93 13.83
CA ASN A 524 1.24 -14.76 14.01
C ASN A 524 2.04 -14.81 15.32
N MET A 525 1.46 -15.31 16.43
CA MET A 525 2.21 -15.53 17.67
C MET A 525 3.28 -16.61 17.52
N LYS A 526 3.00 -17.70 16.78
CA LYS A 526 3.98 -18.76 16.49
C LYS A 526 5.14 -18.27 15.61
N ILE A 527 4.87 -17.39 14.65
CA ILE A 527 5.92 -16.76 13.82
C ILE A 527 6.81 -15.84 14.66
N SER A 528 6.25 -15.13 15.64
CA SER A 528 7.02 -14.28 16.56
C SER A 528 7.81 -15.03 17.65
N SER A 529 7.66 -16.37 17.74
CA SER A 529 8.27 -17.20 18.80
C SER A 529 9.29 -18.24 18.30
N ILE A 530 9.70 -18.17 17.03
CA ILE A 530 10.81 -18.94 16.42
C ILE A 530 11.86 -17.94 15.94
#